data_AF-A0A417R0F9-F1
#
_entry.id   AF-A0A417R0F9-F1
#
_cell.length_a   1.000
_cell.length_b   1.000
_cell.length_c   1.000
_cell.angle_alpha   90.00
_cell.angle_beta   90.00
_cell.angle_gamma   90.00
#
_symmetry.space_group_name_H-M   'P 1'
#
loop_
_entity.id
_entity.type
_entity.pdbx_description
1 polymer ?
#
loop_
_entity_poly.entity_id
_entity_poly.type
_entity_poly.pdbx_seq_one_letter_code
_entity_poly.pdbx_strand_id
1 'polypeptide(L)'
;MASDNTAEDTATEAAADDADDADDAEAADDVALLSDKTEDTATEAAADDAEAADDTAEASDDDQAAADNVAALIDKIYVQERNDTTDEDCKAAKEAWDALTDAQKELVEGEEASPEYFGRDTGDASKDDPRNQDEIGENELLVVSFGTSFNDSRAQDIKGIEDALAAAYPDWSVRRAFTAQIIINHVEARDDEAIDNMDQALDRAVANGVKNLVVQPTHLMHGAEYDEMVEVIDNYKDKFESVAIAEPMLGEVGDDATVINDDKKAVAQAITDEACKVAGYDSMEAAAEDGTAFVFMGHGTSHTANVTYDQMQTQMGDLGFTNAFIGTVEGEPEDTACEEVIAKVKDAGFKKVVLRPLMVVAGDHANNDMAGDDEDSWKSQFEASGAFDSVDCQIEGLGRVAAVEDLYVAHTKDAIDSLGTADDAAEVTDDTEEASDDAAAEETTDDAADTTEEAAE
;
A
#
# COMPACT_ATOMS: atom_id res chain seq x y z
N MET A 1 61.34 -5.84 -11.46
CA MET A 1 61.79 -4.96 -12.55
C MET A 1 60.52 -4.44 -13.21
N ALA A 2 59.91 -3.40 -12.66
CA ALA A 2 60.25 -1.99 -12.87
C ALA A 2 60.08 -1.56 -14.34
N SER A 3 58.97 -0.89 -14.63
CA SER A 3 58.97 0.40 -15.34
C SER A 3 57.58 1.02 -15.28
N ASP A 4 57.47 1.97 -14.38
CA ASP A 4 56.52 3.07 -14.30
C ASP A 4 56.66 3.99 -15.52
N ASN A 5 55.57 4.60 -15.99
CA ASN A 5 55.62 5.94 -16.59
C ASN A 5 54.23 6.62 -16.60
N THR A 6 54.14 7.61 -15.73
CA THR A 6 53.23 8.76 -15.61
C THR A 6 52.98 9.55 -16.90
N ALA A 7 51.80 10.17 -17.01
CA ALA A 7 51.63 11.58 -17.40
C ALA A 7 50.22 12.09 -17.05
N GLU A 8 50.16 13.02 -16.09
CA GLU A 8 49.11 14.03 -15.93
C GLU A 8 49.07 14.94 -17.17
N ASP A 9 47.87 15.44 -17.51
CA ASP A 9 47.74 16.77 -18.10
C ASP A 9 46.52 17.49 -17.49
N THR A 10 46.79 18.69 -16.98
CA THR A 10 45.87 19.60 -16.31
C THR A 10 45.43 20.67 -17.29
N ALA A 11 44.13 20.98 -17.37
CA ALA A 11 43.68 22.30 -17.84
C ALA A 11 42.29 22.65 -17.28
N THR A 12 42.31 23.61 -16.35
CA THR A 12 41.24 24.50 -15.90
C THR A 12 40.54 25.25 -17.03
N GLU A 13 39.22 25.43 -16.94
CA GLU A 13 38.54 26.70 -17.22
C GLU A 13 37.26 26.82 -16.37
N ALA A 14 36.91 28.06 -16.02
CA ALA A 14 35.93 28.45 -15.01
C ALA A 14 34.75 29.24 -15.64
N ALA A 15 33.67 29.35 -14.85
CA ALA A 15 32.47 30.19 -15.01
C ALA A 15 31.41 29.63 -16.00
N ALA A 16 30.10 29.74 -15.77
CA ALA A 16 29.33 30.63 -14.90
C ALA A 16 27.97 29.99 -14.53
N ASP A 17 27.44 30.50 -13.42
CA ASP A 17 26.05 30.56 -12.99
C ASP A 17 25.07 30.92 -14.12
N ASP A 18 24.03 30.12 -14.31
CA ASP A 18 22.67 30.58 -14.61
C ASP A 18 21.68 29.44 -14.33
N ALA A 19 20.63 29.79 -13.61
CA ALA A 19 19.49 28.95 -13.28
C ALA A 19 18.71 28.52 -14.53
N ASP A 20 18.16 27.31 -14.50
CA ASP A 20 16.88 27.02 -15.15
C ASP A 20 16.09 26.08 -14.22
N ASP A 21 14.97 26.63 -13.77
CA ASP A 21 13.82 25.96 -13.17
C ASP A 21 13.16 25.04 -14.20
N ALA A 22 12.41 24.07 -13.67
CA ALA A 22 11.35 23.29 -14.32
C ALA A 22 11.81 22.16 -15.25
N ASP A 23 11.90 20.96 -14.67
CA ASP A 23 11.39 19.74 -15.30
C ASP A 23 11.03 18.77 -14.16
N ASP A 24 9.81 18.91 -13.65
CA ASP A 24 9.16 17.94 -12.78
C ASP A 24 7.71 17.84 -13.24
N ALA A 25 7.48 16.89 -14.16
CA ALA A 25 6.19 16.57 -14.75
C ALA A 25 6.29 15.21 -15.47
N GLU A 26 6.69 14.16 -14.76
CA GLU A 26 6.62 12.77 -15.23
C GLU A 26 6.25 11.86 -14.04
N ALA A 27 5.06 12.07 -13.49
CA ALA A 27 4.33 11.15 -12.61
C ALA A 27 2.83 11.47 -12.76
N ALA A 28 2.32 11.32 -13.98
CA ALA A 28 0.92 11.50 -14.32
C ALA A 28 0.52 10.42 -15.32
N ASP A 29 0.52 9.18 -14.85
CA ASP A 29 -0.25 8.08 -15.38
C ASP A 29 -0.54 7.14 -14.20
N ASP A 30 -1.64 6.40 -14.27
CA ASP A 30 -2.13 5.44 -13.26
C ASP A 30 -3.17 5.98 -12.26
N VAL A 31 -4.22 6.62 -12.78
CA VAL A 31 -5.61 6.19 -12.50
C VAL A 31 -6.41 6.39 -13.79
N ALA A 32 -6.31 5.44 -14.71
CA ALA A 32 -7.11 5.45 -15.94
C ALA A 32 -8.05 4.23 -15.91
N LEU A 33 -9.22 4.39 -15.29
CA LEU A 33 -10.29 3.41 -15.44
C LEU A 33 -10.96 3.58 -16.81
N LEU A 34 -10.99 2.47 -17.53
CA LEU A 34 -11.52 2.27 -18.87
C LEU A 34 -13.00 2.70 -18.97
N SER A 35 -13.27 3.84 -19.59
CA SER A 35 -14.55 4.05 -20.27
C SER A 35 -14.30 3.98 -21.78
N ASP A 36 -14.66 2.87 -22.43
CA ASP A 36 -14.90 2.91 -23.87
C ASP A 36 -16.22 2.25 -24.28
N LYS A 37 -16.87 2.97 -25.18
CA LYS A 37 -18.21 2.80 -25.72
C LYS A 37 -18.22 1.64 -26.71
N THR A 38 -19.15 0.72 -26.53
CA THR A 38 -19.54 -0.20 -27.60
C THR A 38 -20.91 0.17 -28.17
N GLU A 39 -20.90 0.69 -29.41
CA GLU A 39 -22.08 0.81 -30.25
C GLU A 39 -22.53 -0.61 -30.67
N ASP A 40 -23.63 -1.11 -30.12
CA ASP A 40 -24.24 -2.36 -30.59
C ASP A 40 -25.27 -2.09 -31.71
N THR A 41 -25.01 -2.70 -32.87
CA THR A 41 -25.91 -2.69 -34.02
C THR A 41 -26.93 -3.83 -33.91
N ALA A 42 -28.17 -3.45 -33.65
CA ALA A 42 -29.34 -4.32 -33.59
C ALA A 42 -29.51 -5.25 -34.82
N THR A 43 -29.87 -6.51 -34.55
CA THR A 43 -30.62 -7.36 -35.51
C THR A 43 -31.80 -8.03 -34.81
N GLU A 44 -33.00 -7.83 -35.38
CA GLU A 44 -34.30 -8.25 -34.87
C GLU A 44 -34.49 -9.78 -34.74
N ALA A 45 -35.21 -10.20 -33.69
CA ALA A 45 -36.19 -11.29 -33.76
C ALA A 45 -37.31 -11.10 -32.73
N ALA A 46 -38.54 -10.91 -33.23
CA ALA A 46 -39.76 -10.74 -32.45
C ALA A 46 -40.32 -12.06 -31.86
N ALA A 47 -40.92 -12.01 -30.66
CA ALA A 47 -42.37 -12.17 -30.45
C ALA A 47 -42.81 -12.33 -28.97
N ASP A 48 -43.85 -11.55 -28.63
CA ASP A 48 -45.02 -11.81 -27.75
C ASP A 48 -44.97 -11.59 -26.22
N ASP A 49 -45.46 -10.40 -25.83
CA ASP A 49 -46.59 -10.10 -24.91
C ASP A 49 -46.52 -10.53 -23.42
N ALA A 50 -46.23 -9.55 -22.56
CA ALA A 50 -46.93 -9.34 -21.29
C ALA A 50 -46.76 -7.88 -20.83
N GLU A 51 -47.87 -7.12 -20.82
CA GLU A 51 -47.94 -5.76 -20.29
C GLU A 51 -47.50 -5.69 -18.82
N ALA A 52 -46.34 -5.07 -18.59
CA ALA A 52 -46.08 -4.25 -17.43
C ALA A 52 -45.79 -2.84 -17.96
N ALA A 53 -46.54 -1.85 -17.50
CA ALA A 53 -46.29 -0.45 -17.83
C ALA A 53 -44.94 -0.05 -17.21
N ASP A 54 -43.90 -0.07 -18.03
CA ASP A 54 -42.62 0.55 -17.74
C ASP A 54 -42.76 2.05 -18.02
N ASP A 55 -42.81 2.84 -16.96
CA ASP A 55 -42.82 4.30 -17.02
C ASP A 55 -41.36 4.76 -17.20
N THR A 56 -40.74 4.41 -18.33
CA THR A 56 -39.49 5.06 -18.76
C THR A 56 -39.85 6.45 -19.28
N ALA A 57 -40.10 7.36 -18.34
CA ALA A 57 -40.07 8.78 -18.63
C ALA A 57 -38.62 9.13 -18.99
N GLU A 58 -38.37 9.59 -20.23
CA GLU A 58 -37.07 10.15 -20.57
C GLU A 58 -36.72 11.26 -19.57
N ALA A 59 -35.48 11.23 -19.07
CA ALA A 59 -34.97 12.22 -18.12
C ALA A 59 -35.22 13.63 -18.66
N SER A 60 -35.71 14.53 -17.81
CA SER A 60 -35.89 15.92 -18.24
C SER A 60 -34.53 16.63 -18.30
N ASP A 61 -34.42 17.68 -19.12
CA ASP A 61 -33.22 18.54 -19.17
C ASP A 61 -32.84 19.08 -17.77
N ASP A 62 -33.83 19.28 -16.89
CA ASP A 62 -33.63 19.73 -15.52
C ASP A 62 -33.07 18.62 -14.61
N ASP A 63 -33.40 17.35 -14.87
CA ASP A 63 -32.87 16.19 -14.13
C ASP A 63 -31.40 15.95 -14.49
N GLN A 64 -31.07 15.99 -15.78
CA GLN A 64 -29.68 15.89 -16.22
C GLN A 64 -28.83 17.04 -15.69
N ALA A 65 -29.33 18.28 -15.73
CA ALA A 65 -28.59 19.43 -15.20
C ALA A 65 -28.28 19.33 -13.70
N ALA A 66 -29.14 18.66 -12.92
CA ALA A 66 -28.87 18.40 -11.50
C ALA A 66 -27.78 17.33 -11.31
N ALA A 67 -27.83 16.27 -12.11
CA ALA A 67 -26.82 15.21 -12.12
C ALA A 67 -25.44 15.74 -12.57
N ASP A 68 -25.39 16.50 -13.66
CA ASP A 68 -24.17 17.14 -14.19
C ASP A 68 -23.51 18.07 -13.15
N ASN A 69 -24.32 18.78 -12.36
CA ASN A 69 -23.80 19.62 -11.28
C ASN A 69 -23.14 18.79 -10.17
N VAL A 70 -23.70 17.63 -9.83
CA VAL A 70 -23.09 16.73 -8.85
C VAL A 70 -21.84 16.07 -9.41
N ALA A 71 -21.85 15.64 -10.67
CA ALA A 71 -20.68 15.10 -11.35
C ALA A 71 -19.51 16.10 -11.30
N ALA A 72 -19.75 17.37 -11.67
CA ALA A 72 -18.73 18.41 -11.62
C ALA A 72 -18.20 18.70 -10.19
N LEU A 73 -19.02 18.47 -9.15
CA LEU A 73 -18.57 18.61 -7.75
C LEU A 73 -17.73 17.42 -7.29
N ILE A 74 -18.07 16.21 -7.74
CA ILE A 74 -17.27 15.00 -7.49
C ILE A 74 -15.91 15.13 -8.19
N ASP A 75 -15.89 15.46 -9.48
CA ASP A 75 -14.65 15.67 -10.25
C ASP A 75 -13.77 16.76 -9.60
N LYS A 76 -14.39 17.80 -9.01
CA LYS A 76 -13.66 18.86 -8.32
C LYS A 76 -12.93 18.39 -7.05
N ILE A 77 -13.49 17.44 -6.31
CA ILE A 77 -12.88 16.90 -5.09
C ILE A 77 -11.96 15.71 -5.37
N TYR A 78 -11.98 15.16 -6.58
CA TYR A 78 -11.08 14.11 -7.02
C TYR A 78 -9.71 14.68 -7.41
N VAL A 79 -8.94 15.05 -6.38
CA VAL A 79 -7.62 15.68 -6.55
C VAL A 79 -6.59 15.05 -5.60
N GLN A 80 -5.35 14.95 -6.08
CA GLN A 80 -4.23 14.42 -5.28
C GLN A 80 -3.70 15.42 -4.24
N GLU A 81 -3.92 16.72 -4.47
CA GLU A 81 -3.48 17.76 -3.55
C GLU A 81 -4.67 18.45 -2.87
N ARG A 82 -4.59 18.51 -1.54
CA ARG A 82 -5.54 19.27 -0.72
C ARG A 82 -5.28 20.77 -0.85
N ASN A 83 -6.35 21.56 -0.78
CA ASN A 83 -6.27 23.02 -0.76
C ASN A 83 -7.26 23.63 0.26
N ASP A 84 -7.25 24.95 0.39
CA ASP A 84 -8.04 25.69 1.38
C ASP A 84 -9.57 25.51 1.24
N THR A 85 -10.09 25.05 0.09
CA THR A 85 -11.52 24.84 -0.13
C THR A 85 -11.95 23.38 -0.10
N THR A 86 -11.03 22.43 0.08
CA THR A 86 -11.33 20.99 0.01
C THR A 86 -12.48 20.58 0.93
N ASP A 87 -12.51 21.01 2.21
CA ASP A 87 -13.59 20.64 3.15
C ASP A 87 -14.94 21.21 2.73
N GLU A 88 -14.94 22.47 2.28
CA GLU A 88 -16.17 23.13 1.80
C GLU A 88 -16.70 22.45 0.54
N ASP A 89 -15.80 22.00 -0.34
CA ASP A 89 -16.12 21.32 -1.59
C ASP A 89 -16.63 19.89 -1.35
N CYS A 90 -15.99 19.12 -0.46
CA CYS A 90 -16.44 17.79 -0.05
C CYS A 90 -17.87 17.83 0.49
N LYS A 91 -18.12 18.78 1.40
CA LYS A 91 -19.46 19.02 1.94
C LYS A 91 -20.46 19.42 0.86
N ALA A 92 -20.08 20.33 -0.05
CA ALA A 92 -20.97 20.77 -1.12
C ALA A 92 -21.32 19.63 -2.09
N ALA A 93 -20.36 18.78 -2.44
CA ALA A 93 -20.58 17.60 -3.28
C ALA A 93 -21.61 16.66 -2.65
N LYS A 94 -21.45 16.34 -1.36
CA LYS A 94 -22.38 15.44 -0.66
C LYS A 94 -23.76 16.06 -0.47
N GLU A 95 -23.85 17.33 -0.07
CA GLU A 95 -25.15 18.02 0.07
C GLU A 95 -25.91 18.09 -1.26
N ALA A 96 -25.21 18.26 -2.38
CA ALA A 96 -25.80 18.25 -3.72
C ALA A 96 -26.26 16.84 -4.13
N TRP A 97 -25.46 15.80 -3.87
CA TRP A 97 -25.83 14.41 -4.09
C TRP A 97 -27.06 13.99 -3.28
N ASP A 98 -27.13 14.36 -1.99
CA ASP A 98 -28.26 14.02 -1.12
C ASP A 98 -29.56 14.73 -1.51
N ALA A 99 -29.47 15.81 -2.29
CA ALA A 99 -30.63 16.51 -2.84
C ALA A 99 -31.19 15.85 -4.12
N LEU A 100 -30.41 14.97 -4.78
CA LEU A 100 -30.87 14.25 -5.96
C LEU A 100 -31.93 13.20 -5.62
N THR A 101 -32.87 13.02 -6.55
CA THR A 101 -33.74 11.84 -6.56
C THR A 101 -32.97 10.60 -7.01
N ASP A 102 -33.47 9.40 -6.70
CA ASP A 102 -32.82 8.15 -7.14
C ASP A 102 -32.65 8.11 -8.66
N ALA A 103 -33.65 8.54 -9.43
CA ALA A 103 -33.55 8.61 -10.89
C ALA A 103 -32.50 9.61 -11.40
N GLN A 104 -32.21 10.67 -10.65
CA GLN A 104 -31.16 11.64 -11.00
C GLN A 104 -29.77 11.12 -10.62
N LYS A 105 -29.64 10.32 -9.56
CA LYS A 105 -28.37 9.72 -9.15
C LYS A 105 -27.83 8.76 -10.22
N GLU A 106 -28.71 8.00 -10.87
CA GLU A 106 -28.37 7.12 -12.00
C GLU A 106 -27.84 7.88 -13.22
N LEU A 107 -28.08 9.20 -13.31
CA LEU A 107 -27.62 10.05 -14.42
C LEU A 107 -26.28 10.73 -14.14
N VAL A 108 -25.71 10.56 -12.94
CA VAL A 108 -24.43 11.18 -12.57
C VAL A 108 -23.31 10.49 -13.34
N GLU A 109 -22.73 11.20 -14.30
CA GLU A 109 -21.64 10.74 -15.14
C GLU A 109 -20.66 11.91 -15.33
N GLY A 110 -19.41 11.72 -14.95
CA GLY A 110 -18.32 12.69 -15.06
C GLY A 110 -17.01 12.03 -15.46
N GLU A 111 -15.89 12.73 -15.28
CA GLU A 111 -14.57 12.15 -15.52
C GLU A 111 -14.27 11.08 -14.47
N GLU A 112 -14.55 11.39 -13.20
CA GLU A 112 -14.34 10.53 -12.03
C GLU A 112 -15.65 10.28 -11.26
N ALA A 113 -16.75 10.90 -11.73
CA ALA A 113 -18.07 10.80 -11.14
C ALA A 113 -18.90 9.68 -11.77
N SER A 114 -19.51 8.87 -10.92
CA SER A 114 -20.47 7.85 -11.29
C SER A 114 -21.56 7.72 -10.22
N PRO A 115 -22.66 7.00 -10.48
CA PRO A 115 -23.67 6.74 -9.46
C PRO A 115 -23.10 6.00 -8.24
N GLU A 116 -22.06 5.19 -8.46
CA GLU A 116 -21.41 4.39 -7.42
C GLU A 116 -20.53 5.22 -6.48
N TYR A 117 -20.03 6.39 -6.91
CA TYR A 117 -19.09 7.19 -6.11
C TYR A 117 -19.63 7.44 -4.68
N PHE A 118 -20.86 7.95 -4.55
CA PHE A 118 -21.54 8.06 -3.25
C PHE A 118 -22.64 7.03 -3.03
N GLY A 119 -23.07 6.32 -4.08
CA GLY A 119 -24.19 5.37 -4.03
C GLY A 119 -23.83 3.97 -3.54
N ARG A 120 -22.56 3.59 -3.63
CA ARG A 120 -22.11 2.24 -3.32
C ARG A 120 -22.22 1.91 -1.83
N ASP A 121 -22.78 0.75 -1.50
CA ASP A 121 -22.70 0.20 -0.14
C ASP A 121 -21.29 -0.34 0.11
N THR A 122 -20.56 0.36 0.97
CA THR A 122 -19.19 0.00 1.33
C THR A 122 -19.06 -0.54 2.75
N GLY A 123 -20.19 -0.71 3.46
CA GLY A 123 -20.22 -1.12 4.86
C GLY A 123 -20.42 0.03 5.84
N ASP A 124 -20.16 -0.24 7.11
CA ASP A 124 -20.56 0.61 8.23
C ASP A 124 -19.43 1.53 8.72
N ALA A 125 -19.44 2.79 8.27
CA ALA A 125 -18.46 3.81 8.68
C ALA A 125 -18.37 3.98 10.21
N SER A 126 -19.46 3.75 10.96
CA SER A 126 -19.48 3.94 12.42
C SER A 126 -18.63 2.95 13.21
N LYS A 127 -18.09 1.91 12.54
CA LYS A 127 -17.15 0.96 13.13
C LYS A 127 -15.69 1.39 13.00
N ASP A 128 -15.42 2.43 12.22
CA ASP A 128 -14.08 2.96 12.06
C ASP A 128 -13.68 3.88 13.23
N ASP A 129 -12.39 4.20 13.30
CA ASP A 129 -11.83 5.19 14.21
C ASP A 129 -10.72 5.94 13.44
N PRO A 130 -10.86 7.24 13.13
CA PRO A 130 -9.85 7.99 12.41
C PRO A 130 -8.59 8.23 13.26
N ARG A 131 -8.64 7.96 14.57
CA ARG A 131 -7.54 8.13 15.53
C ARG A 131 -6.99 9.55 15.63
N ASN A 132 -7.77 10.56 15.27
CA ASN A 132 -7.38 11.98 15.30
C ASN A 132 -7.42 12.64 16.69
N GLN A 133 -7.30 11.87 17.77
CA GLN A 133 -7.39 12.40 19.13
C GLN A 133 -6.09 13.06 19.59
N ASP A 134 -6.20 14.20 20.30
CA ASP A 134 -5.07 14.90 20.93
C ASP A 134 -4.70 14.30 22.30
N GLU A 135 -3.72 14.92 22.99
CA GLU A 135 -3.24 14.54 24.35
C GLU A 135 -2.59 13.14 24.44
N ILE A 136 -1.61 12.89 23.57
CA ILE A 136 -1.17 11.54 23.20
C ILE A 136 0.16 11.10 23.84
N GLY A 137 0.76 11.98 24.64
CA GLY A 137 2.08 11.75 25.25
C GLY A 137 3.25 12.06 24.31
N GLU A 138 4.43 11.58 24.67
CA GLU A 138 5.69 11.87 23.94
C GLU A 138 6.01 10.84 22.85
N ASN A 139 5.30 9.70 22.81
CA ASN A 139 5.55 8.59 21.89
C ASN A 139 4.34 8.38 20.98
N GLU A 140 4.55 8.51 19.67
CA GLU A 140 3.51 8.27 18.66
C GLU A 140 3.93 7.15 17.70
N LEU A 141 3.00 6.23 17.46
CA LEU A 141 3.09 5.22 16.41
C LEU A 141 2.13 5.62 15.30
N LEU A 142 2.65 6.24 14.24
CA LEU A 142 1.87 6.68 13.10
C LEU A 142 1.76 5.54 12.08
N VAL A 143 0.56 5.01 11.91
CA VAL A 143 0.26 3.97 10.93
C VAL A 143 -0.18 4.65 9.63
N VAL A 144 0.56 4.39 8.56
CA VAL A 144 0.39 5.08 7.27
C VAL A 144 -0.09 4.08 6.24
N SER A 145 -1.25 4.33 5.65
CA SER A 145 -1.84 3.49 4.60
C SER A 145 -2.08 4.30 3.33
N PHE A 146 -2.13 3.64 2.17
CA PHE A 146 -2.76 4.24 0.99
C PHE A 146 -4.17 4.76 1.32
N GLY A 147 -4.93 3.91 2.01
CA GLY A 147 -6.28 4.17 2.47
C GLY A 147 -7.32 3.38 1.68
N THR A 148 -8.57 3.44 2.13
CA THR A 148 -9.70 2.96 1.33
C THR A 148 -10.99 3.68 1.69
N SER A 149 -11.80 3.97 0.67
CA SER A 149 -13.17 4.43 0.85
C SER A 149 -14.12 3.27 1.18
N PHE A 150 -13.65 2.02 1.22
CA PHE A 150 -14.49 0.88 1.60
C PHE A 150 -14.58 0.76 3.13
N ASN A 151 -15.73 1.12 3.72
CA ASN A 151 -15.91 1.19 5.17
C ASN A 151 -15.60 -0.11 5.91
N ASP A 152 -16.14 -1.25 5.45
CA ASP A 152 -15.90 -2.53 6.10
C ASP A 152 -14.43 -2.97 5.97
N SER A 153 -13.76 -2.70 4.84
CA SER A 153 -12.33 -2.96 4.65
C SER A 153 -11.48 -2.03 5.53
N ARG A 154 -11.82 -0.74 5.64
CA ARG A 154 -11.14 0.19 6.55
C ARG A 154 -11.24 -0.26 8.01
N ALA A 155 -12.44 -0.66 8.44
CA ALA A 155 -12.71 -1.09 9.81
C ALA A 155 -12.16 -2.48 10.18
N GLN A 156 -11.93 -3.36 9.20
CA GLN A 156 -11.48 -4.75 9.43
C GLN A 156 -10.02 -4.98 9.06
N ASP A 157 -9.49 -4.26 8.07
CA ASP A 157 -8.12 -4.44 7.57
C ASP A 157 -7.18 -3.40 8.20
N ILE A 158 -7.37 -2.11 7.90
CA ILE A 158 -6.49 -1.03 8.40
C ILE A 158 -6.60 -0.92 9.91
N LYS A 159 -7.84 -0.78 10.42
CA LYS A 159 -8.09 -0.70 11.85
C LYS A 159 -7.67 -1.98 12.60
N GLY A 160 -7.69 -3.15 11.94
CA GLY A 160 -7.20 -4.41 12.51
C GLY A 160 -5.70 -4.34 12.85
N ILE A 161 -4.89 -3.88 11.89
CA ILE A 161 -3.46 -3.62 12.08
C ILE A 161 -3.24 -2.61 13.21
N GLU A 162 -3.95 -1.48 13.20
CA GLU A 162 -3.81 -0.43 14.23
C GLU A 162 -4.19 -0.91 15.63
N ASP A 163 -5.25 -1.72 15.74
CA ASP A 163 -5.67 -2.31 17.01
C ASP A 163 -4.63 -3.31 17.53
N ALA A 164 -4.03 -4.13 16.65
CA ALA A 164 -2.96 -5.06 16.99
C ALA A 164 -1.72 -4.32 17.50
N LEU A 165 -1.32 -3.25 16.81
CA LEU A 165 -0.22 -2.38 17.22
C LEU A 165 -0.48 -1.69 18.56
N ALA A 166 -1.68 -1.14 18.76
CA ALA A 166 -2.06 -0.51 20.02
C ALA A 166 -2.09 -1.50 21.19
N ALA A 167 -2.47 -2.75 20.93
CA ALA A 167 -2.47 -3.82 21.92
C ALA A 167 -1.03 -4.26 22.28
N ALA A 168 -0.13 -4.32 21.29
CA ALA A 168 1.28 -4.70 21.49
C ALA A 168 2.11 -3.60 22.18
N TYR A 169 1.81 -2.33 21.88
CA TYR A 169 2.57 -1.16 22.31
C TYR A 169 1.71 -0.14 23.07
N PRO A 170 1.18 -0.48 24.27
CA PRO A 170 0.26 0.38 25.01
C PRO A 170 0.86 1.71 25.50
N ASP A 171 2.20 1.84 25.47
CA ASP A 171 2.92 3.07 25.81
C ASP A 171 3.13 4.00 24.60
N TRP A 172 2.66 3.59 23.41
CA TRP A 172 2.70 4.35 22.17
C TRP A 172 1.28 4.71 21.73
N SER A 173 1.05 5.98 21.46
CA SER A 173 -0.23 6.41 20.92
C SER A 173 -0.32 6.10 19.43
N VAL A 174 -1.18 5.15 19.06
CA VAL A 174 -1.39 4.78 17.65
C VAL A 174 -2.24 5.82 16.94
N ARG A 175 -1.71 6.42 15.87
CA ARG A 175 -2.35 7.40 15.00
C ARG A 175 -2.43 6.88 13.57
N ARG A 176 -3.31 7.48 12.76
CA ARG A 176 -3.54 7.11 11.37
C ARG A 176 -3.20 8.28 10.47
N ALA A 177 -2.59 7.98 9.32
CA ALA A 177 -2.58 8.88 8.18
C ALA A 177 -2.84 8.08 6.90
N PHE A 178 -3.53 8.71 5.94
CA PHE A 178 -3.61 8.19 4.57
C PHE A 178 -2.72 8.99 3.61
N THR A 179 -2.17 8.32 2.61
CA THR A 179 -1.39 8.98 1.54
C THR A 179 -2.27 9.42 0.38
N ALA A 180 -3.35 8.71 0.06
CA ALA A 180 -4.22 9.03 -1.07
C ALA A 180 -5.25 10.12 -0.74
N GLN A 181 -5.01 11.35 -1.19
CA GLN A 181 -5.91 12.48 -0.93
C GLN A 181 -7.29 12.28 -1.57
N ILE A 182 -7.38 11.61 -2.72
CA ILE A 182 -8.67 11.25 -3.35
C ILE A 182 -9.54 10.40 -2.42
N ILE A 183 -8.93 9.48 -1.66
CA ILE A 183 -9.63 8.62 -0.71
C ILE A 183 -10.05 9.42 0.52
N ILE A 184 -9.18 10.29 1.03
CA ILE A 184 -9.47 11.16 2.17
C ILE A 184 -10.68 12.06 1.85
N ASN A 185 -10.67 12.71 0.68
CA ASN A 185 -11.77 13.58 0.25
C ASN A 185 -13.08 12.82 0.08
N HIS A 186 -13.01 11.61 -0.50
CA HIS A 186 -14.19 10.75 -0.64
C HIS A 186 -14.78 10.39 0.72
N VAL A 187 -13.95 9.92 1.67
CA VAL A 187 -14.39 9.52 3.01
C VAL A 187 -14.95 10.71 3.78
N GLU A 188 -14.28 11.87 3.73
CA GLU A 188 -14.78 13.11 4.33
C GLU A 188 -16.15 13.49 3.75
N ALA A 189 -16.26 13.53 2.42
CA ALA A 189 -17.50 13.90 1.74
C ALA A 189 -18.64 12.92 2.05
N ARG A 190 -18.39 11.62 1.94
CA ARG A 190 -19.45 10.60 2.03
C ARG A 190 -19.85 10.31 3.47
N ASP A 191 -18.87 10.18 4.36
CA ASP A 191 -19.04 9.62 5.70
C ASP A 191 -18.95 10.68 6.82
N ASP A 192 -18.58 11.93 6.50
CA ASP A 192 -18.30 13.00 7.48
C ASP A 192 -17.18 12.61 8.46
N GLU A 193 -16.22 11.80 7.99
CA GLU A 193 -15.11 11.27 8.77
C GLU A 193 -13.79 11.94 8.32
N ALA A 194 -13.15 12.67 9.23
CA ALA A 194 -11.91 13.37 8.93
C ALA A 194 -10.72 12.45 9.18
N ILE A 195 -10.05 12.04 8.11
CA ILE A 195 -8.78 11.29 8.15
C ILE A 195 -7.66 12.25 7.80
N ASP A 196 -6.61 12.30 8.63
CA ASP A 196 -5.47 13.15 8.34
C ASP A 196 -4.68 12.59 7.13
N ASN A 197 -4.26 13.48 6.24
CA ASN A 197 -3.17 13.19 5.32
C ASN A 197 -1.82 13.24 6.06
N MET A 198 -0.73 12.91 5.36
CA MET A 198 0.62 12.87 5.98
C MET A 198 1.04 14.20 6.63
N ASP A 199 0.84 15.34 5.96
CA ASP A 199 1.18 16.64 6.52
C ASP A 199 0.34 16.97 7.76
N GLN A 200 -0.97 16.75 7.69
CA GLN A 200 -1.89 16.98 8.81
C GLN A 200 -1.50 16.13 10.03
N ALA A 201 -1.18 14.85 9.82
CA ALA A 201 -0.80 13.94 10.88
C ALA A 201 0.53 14.33 11.53
N LEU A 202 1.55 14.66 10.72
CA LEU A 202 2.86 15.07 11.22
C LEU A 202 2.82 16.43 11.93
N ASP A 203 2.07 17.41 11.39
CA ASP A 203 1.84 18.69 12.07
C ASP A 203 1.07 18.50 13.38
N ARG A 204 0.10 17.58 13.42
CA ARG A 204 -0.62 17.23 14.65
C ARG A 204 0.32 16.58 15.67
N ALA A 205 1.18 15.65 15.27
CA ALA A 205 2.18 15.03 16.14
C ALA A 205 3.09 16.10 16.79
N VAL A 206 3.58 17.04 15.98
CA VAL A 206 4.39 18.18 16.46
C VAL A 206 3.59 19.07 17.42
N ALA A 207 2.34 19.40 17.08
CA ALA A 207 1.47 20.22 17.92
C ALA A 207 1.14 19.55 19.27
N ASN A 208 1.05 18.22 19.29
CA ASN A 208 0.85 17.41 20.49
C ASN A 208 2.12 17.25 21.34
N GLY A 209 3.28 17.70 20.86
CA GLY A 209 4.55 17.62 21.58
C GLY A 209 5.16 16.21 21.60
N VAL A 210 4.88 15.42 20.56
CA VAL A 210 5.54 14.14 20.32
C VAL A 210 7.04 14.36 20.20
N LYS A 211 7.82 13.46 20.80
CA LYS A 211 9.28 13.45 20.73
C LYS A 211 9.81 12.24 19.97
N ASN A 212 9.19 11.09 20.17
CA ASN A 212 9.59 9.84 19.54
C ASN A 212 8.48 9.43 18.58
N LEU A 213 8.80 9.45 17.29
CA LEU A 213 7.88 9.06 16.23
C LEU A 213 8.35 7.73 15.63
N VAL A 214 7.48 6.72 15.66
CA VAL A 214 7.65 5.52 14.84
C VAL A 214 6.58 5.54 13.77
N VAL A 215 6.97 5.35 12.52
CA VAL A 215 6.05 5.23 11.40
C VAL A 215 5.98 3.78 10.96
N GLN A 216 4.79 3.18 10.97
CA GLN A 216 4.54 1.87 10.39
C GLN A 216 3.80 2.04 9.07
N PRO A 217 4.48 1.94 7.91
CA PRO A 217 3.79 1.86 6.63
C PRO A 217 3.02 0.54 6.56
N THR A 218 1.79 0.59 6.07
CA THR A 218 1.03 -0.59 5.66
C THR A 218 1.14 -0.82 4.14
N HIS A 219 2.16 -0.27 3.50
CA HIS A 219 2.44 -0.56 2.09
C HIS A 219 2.90 -2.01 1.94
N LEU A 220 2.73 -2.56 0.72
CA LEU A 220 3.12 -3.94 0.46
C LEU A 220 4.65 -4.10 0.39
N MET A 221 5.38 -3.11 -0.12
CA MET A 221 6.82 -3.16 -0.36
C MET A 221 7.44 -1.75 -0.35
N HIS A 222 8.77 -1.68 -0.44
CA HIS A 222 9.51 -0.45 -0.78
C HIS A 222 9.29 -0.08 -2.26
N GLY A 223 8.15 0.55 -2.55
CA GLY A 223 7.80 1.08 -3.86
C GLY A 223 7.66 2.62 -3.84
N ALA A 224 7.13 3.19 -4.93
CA ALA A 224 7.00 4.64 -5.09
C ALA A 224 6.28 5.31 -3.89
N GLU A 225 5.15 4.77 -3.43
CA GLU A 225 4.43 5.34 -2.29
C GLU A 225 5.21 5.30 -0.97
N TYR A 226 6.07 4.29 -0.79
CA TYR A 226 6.96 4.22 0.36
C TYR A 226 8.02 5.32 0.26
N ASP A 227 8.62 5.51 -0.91
CA ASP A 227 9.64 6.54 -1.14
C ASP A 227 9.06 7.95 -0.91
N GLU A 228 7.88 8.25 -1.46
CA GLU A 228 7.15 9.51 -1.23
C GLU A 228 6.86 9.73 0.26
N MET A 229 6.39 8.69 0.97
CA MET A 229 6.16 8.77 2.41
C MET A 229 7.46 9.08 3.17
N VAL A 230 8.58 8.44 2.81
CA VAL A 230 9.89 8.71 3.42
C VAL A 230 10.33 10.15 3.19
N GLU A 231 10.16 10.69 1.99
CA GLU A 231 10.49 12.08 1.65
C GLU A 231 9.68 13.08 2.50
N VAL A 232 8.39 12.83 2.69
CA VAL A 232 7.54 13.65 3.56
C VAL A 232 8.04 13.59 5.01
N ILE A 233 8.36 12.41 5.53
CA ILE A 233 8.86 12.24 6.91
C ILE A 233 10.21 12.94 7.10
N ASP A 234 11.10 12.89 6.10
CA ASP A 234 12.42 13.53 6.13
C ASP A 234 12.32 15.05 6.38
N ASN A 235 11.28 15.70 5.87
CA ASN A 235 11.00 17.12 6.09
C ASN A 235 10.57 17.48 7.53
N TYR A 236 10.28 16.48 8.38
CA TYR A 236 9.84 16.67 9.76
C TYR A 236 10.81 16.10 10.80
N LYS A 237 11.85 15.36 10.39
CA LYS A 237 12.78 14.68 11.31
C LYS A 237 13.41 15.60 12.36
N ASP A 238 13.68 16.86 12.02
CA ASP A 238 14.27 17.85 12.93
C ASP A 238 13.29 18.40 13.98
N LYS A 239 11.99 18.11 13.84
CA LYS A 239 10.93 18.50 14.79
C LYS A 239 10.74 17.48 15.91
N PHE A 240 11.31 16.28 15.78
CA PHE A 240 11.24 15.19 16.76
C PHE A 240 12.62 14.93 17.39
N GLU A 241 12.66 14.34 18.58
CA GLU A 241 13.92 13.89 19.20
C GLU A 241 14.42 12.61 18.53
N SER A 242 13.51 11.73 18.12
CA SER A 242 13.84 10.50 17.42
C SER A 242 12.75 10.10 16.42
N VAL A 243 13.15 9.56 15.28
CA VAL A 243 12.24 9.07 14.23
C VAL A 243 12.77 7.74 13.69
N ALA A 244 11.90 6.73 13.61
CA ALA A 244 12.16 5.48 12.90
C ALA A 244 10.99 5.12 11.99
N ILE A 245 11.31 4.46 10.88
CA ILE A 245 10.33 3.93 9.93
C ILE A 245 10.49 2.41 9.97
N ALA A 246 9.38 1.71 10.21
CA ALA A 246 9.33 0.27 10.21
C ALA A 246 9.25 -0.28 8.78
N GLU A 247 9.62 -1.55 8.63
CA GLU A 247 9.60 -2.26 7.37
C GLU A 247 8.14 -2.42 6.85
N PRO A 248 7.89 -2.31 5.52
CA PRO A 248 6.61 -2.65 4.91
C PRO A 248 6.41 -4.18 4.81
N MET A 249 5.20 -4.62 4.43
CA MET A 249 4.76 -6.01 4.60
C MET A 249 5.68 -7.08 3.98
N LEU A 250 6.11 -6.91 2.73
CA LEU A 250 7.00 -7.85 2.03
C LEU A 250 8.49 -7.51 2.21
N GLY A 251 8.78 -6.49 3.00
CA GLY A 251 10.10 -5.90 3.17
C GLY A 251 10.78 -5.46 1.88
N GLU A 252 12.12 -5.40 1.91
CA GLU A 252 12.95 -4.94 0.79
C GLU A 252 12.65 -5.69 -0.51
N VAL A 253 12.63 -4.96 -1.62
CA VAL A 253 12.51 -5.55 -2.95
C VAL A 253 13.89 -5.96 -3.46
N GLY A 254 14.04 -7.22 -3.83
CA GLY A 254 15.28 -7.71 -4.39
C GLY A 254 15.46 -7.39 -5.87
N ASP A 255 16.69 -7.45 -6.37
CA ASP A 255 17.05 -7.11 -7.76
C ASP A 255 16.38 -7.99 -8.83
N ASP A 256 15.99 -9.23 -8.48
CA ASP A 256 15.32 -10.16 -9.38
C ASP A 256 14.37 -11.10 -8.62
N ALA A 257 13.57 -11.88 -9.37
CA ALA A 257 12.58 -12.82 -8.86
C ALA A 257 13.13 -13.87 -7.87
N THR A 258 14.44 -14.13 -7.86
CA THR A 258 15.07 -15.15 -7.01
C THR A 258 15.55 -14.62 -5.67
N VAL A 259 15.53 -13.30 -5.47
CA VAL A 259 15.93 -12.66 -4.22
C VAL A 259 14.73 -12.57 -3.28
N ILE A 260 14.66 -13.52 -2.34
CA ILE A 260 13.56 -13.64 -1.38
C ILE A 260 14.04 -13.36 0.04
N ASN A 261 13.18 -12.74 0.86
CA ASN A 261 13.41 -12.47 2.28
C ASN A 261 12.41 -13.23 3.17
N ASP A 262 12.62 -13.18 4.48
CA ASP A 262 11.76 -13.89 5.45
C ASP A 262 10.33 -13.33 5.50
N ASP A 263 10.13 -12.05 5.20
CA ASP A 263 8.81 -11.40 5.18
C ASP A 263 7.93 -11.95 4.05
N LYS A 264 8.46 -12.04 2.83
CA LYS A 264 7.77 -12.66 1.68
C LYS A 264 7.35 -14.09 1.98
N LYS A 265 8.21 -14.85 2.67
CA LYS A 265 7.89 -16.21 3.11
C LYS A 265 6.77 -16.22 4.15
N ALA A 266 6.82 -15.34 5.14
CA ALA A 266 5.80 -15.23 6.17
C ALA A 266 4.43 -14.87 5.56
N VAL A 267 4.40 -13.91 4.64
CA VAL A 267 3.19 -13.44 3.96
C VAL A 267 2.65 -14.51 3.02
N ALA A 268 3.51 -15.19 2.24
CA ALA A 268 3.09 -16.29 1.37
C ALA A 268 2.44 -17.44 2.17
N GLN A 269 3.00 -17.78 3.34
CA GLN A 269 2.40 -18.78 4.23
C GLN A 269 1.07 -18.26 4.82
N ALA A 270 1.03 -17.02 5.31
CA ALA A 270 -0.16 -16.46 5.94
C ALA A 270 -1.35 -16.36 4.98
N ILE A 271 -1.13 -15.86 3.76
CA ILE A 271 -2.21 -15.70 2.78
C ILE A 271 -2.73 -17.06 2.29
N THR A 272 -1.85 -18.05 2.11
CA THR A 272 -2.26 -19.39 1.65
C THR A 272 -2.98 -20.17 2.75
N ASP A 273 -2.54 -20.06 4.00
CA ASP A 273 -3.22 -20.66 5.15
C ASP A 273 -4.63 -20.07 5.34
N GLU A 274 -4.77 -18.74 5.27
CA GLU A 274 -6.08 -18.10 5.39
C GLU A 274 -6.98 -18.45 4.18
N ALA A 275 -6.43 -18.45 2.96
CA ALA A 275 -7.17 -18.81 1.77
C ALA A 275 -7.70 -20.26 1.83
N CYS A 276 -6.87 -21.21 2.28
CA CYS A 276 -7.27 -22.59 2.51
C CYS A 276 -8.35 -22.70 3.57
N LYS A 277 -8.17 -22.02 4.71
CA LYS A 277 -9.13 -22.02 5.82
C LYS A 277 -10.50 -21.51 5.37
N VAL A 278 -10.56 -20.39 4.64
CA VAL A 278 -11.82 -19.82 4.12
C VAL A 278 -12.45 -20.74 3.08
N ALA A 279 -11.64 -21.36 2.20
CA ALA A 279 -12.12 -22.33 1.21
C ALA A 279 -12.47 -23.71 1.80
N GLY A 280 -12.19 -23.95 3.10
CA GLY A 280 -12.50 -25.20 3.78
C GLY A 280 -11.51 -26.34 3.53
N TYR A 281 -10.28 -26.03 3.14
CA TYR A 281 -9.19 -26.99 3.00
C TYR A 281 -8.24 -26.94 4.20
N ASP A 282 -7.70 -28.11 4.57
CA ASP A 282 -6.72 -28.21 5.66
C ASP A 282 -5.32 -27.71 5.24
N SER A 283 -5.03 -27.60 3.93
CA SER A 283 -3.73 -27.21 3.36
C SER A 283 -3.81 -26.96 1.86
N MET A 284 -2.77 -26.32 1.31
CA MET A 284 -2.60 -26.13 -0.15
C MET A 284 -2.53 -27.46 -0.90
N GLU A 285 -1.88 -28.49 -0.31
CA GLU A 285 -1.81 -29.83 -0.90
C GLU A 285 -3.19 -30.49 -0.99
N ALA A 286 -4.01 -30.36 0.06
CA ALA A 286 -5.38 -30.89 0.04
C ALA A 286 -6.25 -30.19 -1.00
N ALA A 287 -6.09 -28.88 -1.17
CA ALA A 287 -6.75 -28.13 -2.23
C ALA A 287 -6.28 -28.57 -3.62
N ALA A 288 -4.97 -28.79 -3.81
CA ALA A 288 -4.42 -29.29 -5.06
C ALA A 288 -4.92 -30.69 -5.42
N GLU A 289 -5.05 -31.60 -4.45
CA GLU A 289 -5.64 -32.94 -4.64
C GLU A 289 -7.11 -32.89 -5.07
N ASP A 290 -7.86 -31.87 -4.63
CA ASP A 290 -9.24 -31.61 -5.06
C ASP A 290 -9.34 -30.85 -6.39
N GLY A 291 -8.20 -30.46 -6.98
CA GLY A 291 -8.13 -29.74 -8.25
C GLY A 291 -8.38 -28.24 -8.14
N THR A 292 -8.16 -27.66 -6.96
CA THR A 292 -8.36 -26.24 -6.67
C THR A 292 -7.05 -25.45 -6.73
N ALA A 293 -7.05 -24.38 -7.50
CA ALA A 293 -6.01 -23.36 -7.54
C ALA A 293 -6.46 -22.10 -6.79
N PHE A 294 -5.49 -21.43 -6.17
CA PHE A 294 -5.62 -20.10 -5.60
C PHE A 294 -4.87 -19.11 -6.49
N VAL A 295 -5.56 -18.03 -6.86
CA VAL A 295 -5.00 -16.93 -7.63
C VAL A 295 -5.02 -15.70 -6.73
N PHE A 296 -3.84 -15.15 -6.47
CA PHE A 296 -3.65 -14.00 -5.62
C PHE A 296 -3.39 -12.77 -6.49
N MET A 297 -4.31 -11.82 -6.45
CA MET A 297 -4.30 -10.62 -7.30
C MET A 297 -3.70 -9.44 -6.56
N GLY A 298 -2.49 -9.03 -6.94
CA GLY A 298 -1.86 -7.79 -6.50
C GLY A 298 -2.33 -6.60 -7.34
N HIS A 299 -1.95 -5.39 -6.92
CA HIS A 299 -2.20 -4.18 -7.71
C HIS A 299 -1.32 -4.18 -8.97
N GLY A 300 -0.01 -4.37 -8.79
CA GLY A 300 0.99 -4.06 -9.83
C GLY A 300 1.51 -2.63 -9.71
N THR A 301 2.64 -2.32 -10.34
CA THR A 301 3.18 -0.97 -10.42
C THR A 301 4.12 -0.84 -11.63
N SER A 302 4.23 0.36 -12.20
CA SER A 302 5.27 0.70 -13.18
C SER A 302 6.66 0.88 -12.55
N HIS A 303 6.74 0.94 -11.21
CA HIS A 303 7.99 1.04 -10.46
C HIS A 303 8.83 -0.25 -10.56
N THR A 304 10.15 -0.14 -10.39
CA THR A 304 11.07 -1.30 -10.36
C THR A 304 10.71 -2.34 -9.28
N ALA A 305 9.95 -1.91 -8.28
CA ALA A 305 9.40 -2.74 -7.21
C ALA A 305 8.44 -3.85 -7.71
N ASN A 306 7.93 -3.76 -8.95
CA ASN A 306 6.98 -4.73 -9.50
C ASN A 306 7.50 -6.18 -9.49
N VAL A 307 8.83 -6.37 -9.54
CA VAL A 307 9.46 -7.68 -9.40
C VAL A 307 9.08 -8.43 -8.12
N THR A 308 8.55 -7.74 -7.10
CA THR A 308 8.07 -8.39 -5.88
C THR A 308 6.96 -9.41 -6.13
N TYR A 309 6.13 -9.23 -7.17
CA TYR A 309 5.06 -10.18 -7.48
C TYR A 309 5.64 -11.49 -8.05
N ASP A 310 6.71 -11.41 -8.84
CA ASP A 310 7.49 -12.57 -9.28
C ASP A 310 8.24 -13.23 -8.11
N GLN A 311 8.75 -12.43 -7.17
CA GLN A 311 9.36 -12.93 -5.93
C GLN A 311 8.34 -13.68 -5.09
N MET A 312 7.10 -13.17 -4.97
CA MET A 312 6.02 -13.89 -4.31
C MET A 312 5.68 -15.19 -5.03
N GLN A 313 5.60 -15.18 -6.37
CA GLN A 313 5.37 -16.41 -7.15
C GLN A 313 6.50 -17.43 -6.94
N THR A 314 7.75 -16.98 -6.89
CA THR A 314 8.92 -17.82 -6.59
C THR A 314 8.83 -18.39 -5.18
N GLN A 315 8.47 -17.57 -4.20
CA GLN A 315 8.30 -18.00 -2.81
C GLN A 315 7.16 -19.01 -2.64
N MET A 316 6.06 -18.89 -3.38
CA MET A 316 5.01 -19.92 -3.42
C MET A 316 5.57 -21.25 -3.92
N GLY A 317 6.42 -21.21 -4.96
CA GLY A 317 7.13 -22.38 -5.49
C GLY A 317 8.10 -23.00 -4.48
N ASP A 318 8.86 -22.18 -3.74
CA ASP A 318 9.80 -22.62 -2.70
C ASP A 318 9.10 -23.27 -1.49
N LEU A 319 7.86 -22.85 -1.20
CA LEU A 319 6.99 -23.51 -0.22
C LEU A 319 6.40 -24.82 -0.76
N GLY A 320 6.57 -25.12 -2.04
CA GLY A 320 6.06 -26.32 -2.70
C GLY A 320 4.60 -26.21 -3.17
N PHE A 321 4.02 -25.01 -3.15
CA PHE A 321 2.64 -24.79 -3.56
C PHE A 321 2.52 -24.78 -5.08
N THR A 322 2.08 -25.90 -5.64
CA THR A 322 1.90 -26.05 -7.09
C THR A 322 0.61 -25.44 -7.63
N ASN A 323 -0.28 -25.00 -6.73
CA ASN A 323 -1.62 -24.50 -7.01
C ASN A 323 -1.81 -23.05 -6.53
N ALA A 324 -0.73 -22.29 -6.37
CA ALA A 324 -0.75 -20.86 -6.08
C ALA A 324 -0.20 -20.08 -7.28
N PHE A 325 -0.96 -19.10 -7.73
CA PHE A 325 -0.63 -18.25 -8.87
C PHE A 325 -0.73 -16.78 -8.44
N ILE A 326 0.26 -15.97 -8.81
CA ILE A 326 0.23 -14.52 -8.60
C ILE A 326 -0.08 -13.85 -9.93
N GLY A 327 -0.93 -12.82 -9.88
CA GLY A 327 -1.06 -11.89 -10.98
C GLY A 327 -1.35 -10.47 -10.48
N THR A 328 -1.38 -9.51 -11.39
CA THR A 328 -1.52 -8.08 -11.07
C THR A 328 -2.55 -7.44 -11.98
N VAL A 329 -3.31 -6.46 -11.45
CA VAL A 329 -4.24 -5.66 -12.26
C VAL A 329 -3.47 -4.86 -13.31
N GLU A 330 -2.33 -4.30 -12.90
CA GLU A 330 -1.50 -3.40 -13.71
C GLU A 330 -0.03 -3.83 -13.72
N GLY A 331 0.78 -3.10 -14.48
CA GLY A 331 2.23 -3.25 -14.54
C GLY A 331 2.75 -4.24 -15.59
N GLU A 332 4.01 -4.05 -15.96
CA GLU A 332 4.78 -5.00 -16.77
C GLU A 332 5.55 -5.93 -15.83
N PRO A 333 5.53 -7.26 -16.04
CA PRO A 333 5.46 -7.91 -17.34
C PRO A 333 4.05 -8.42 -17.71
N GLU A 334 3.79 -8.57 -19.01
CA GLU A 334 2.60 -9.25 -19.57
C GLU A 334 2.27 -10.61 -18.91
N ASP A 335 3.20 -11.28 -18.22
CA ASP A 335 3.00 -12.62 -17.68
C ASP A 335 2.24 -12.69 -16.34
N THR A 336 2.04 -11.57 -15.64
CA THR A 336 1.15 -11.46 -14.47
C THR A 336 -0.26 -11.02 -14.83
N ALA A 337 -0.53 -10.73 -16.11
CA ALA A 337 -1.85 -10.37 -16.61
C ALA A 337 -2.87 -11.52 -16.46
N CYS A 338 -4.15 -11.17 -16.36
CA CYS A 338 -5.24 -12.11 -16.10
C CYS A 338 -5.26 -13.29 -17.09
N GLU A 339 -5.12 -13.04 -18.40
CA GLU A 339 -5.14 -14.07 -19.43
C GLU A 339 -3.98 -15.06 -19.31
N GLU A 340 -2.78 -14.57 -18.95
CA GLU A 340 -1.61 -15.39 -18.72
C GLU A 340 -1.76 -16.24 -17.46
N VAL A 341 -2.34 -15.68 -16.39
CA VAL A 341 -2.68 -16.44 -15.18
C VAL A 341 -3.72 -17.52 -15.50
N ILE A 342 -4.78 -17.22 -16.26
CA ILE A 342 -5.77 -18.21 -16.72
C ILE A 342 -5.07 -19.33 -17.49
N ALA A 343 -4.14 -18.99 -18.39
CA ALA A 343 -3.36 -19.97 -19.14
C ALA A 343 -2.49 -20.85 -18.23
N LYS A 344 -1.76 -20.25 -17.27
CA LYS A 344 -0.92 -20.94 -16.27
C LYS A 344 -1.75 -21.92 -15.44
N VAL A 345 -2.91 -21.51 -14.90
CA VAL A 345 -3.80 -22.36 -14.11
C VAL A 345 -4.33 -23.53 -14.94
N LYS A 346 -4.73 -23.27 -16.19
CA LYS A 346 -5.23 -24.27 -17.13
C LYS A 346 -4.16 -25.30 -17.50
N ASP A 347 -2.95 -24.86 -17.79
CA ASP A 347 -1.83 -25.73 -18.17
C ASP A 347 -1.36 -26.59 -17.00
N ALA A 348 -1.48 -26.08 -15.76
CA ALA A 348 -1.27 -26.85 -14.55
C ALA A 348 -2.38 -27.90 -14.29
N GLY A 349 -3.52 -27.81 -14.98
CA GLY A 349 -4.58 -28.81 -14.97
C GLY A 349 -5.63 -28.64 -13.86
N PHE A 350 -5.65 -27.50 -13.18
CA PHE A 350 -6.66 -27.20 -12.16
C PHE A 350 -8.02 -26.89 -12.79
N LYS A 351 -9.08 -27.16 -12.03
CA LYS A 351 -10.48 -27.02 -12.48
C LYS A 351 -11.33 -26.14 -11.60
N LYS A 352 -10.93 -25.88 -10.37
CA LYS A 352 -11.59 -24.92 -9.49
C LYS A 352 -10.61 -23.79 -9.21
N VAL A 353 -11.11 -22.57 -9.16
CA VAL A 353 -10.29 -21.38 -8.92
C VAL A 353 -10.89 -20.59 -7.77
N VAL A 354 -10.03 -20.16 -6.86
CA VAL A 354 -10.35 -19.18 -5.82
C VAL A 354 -9.51 -17.94 -6.05
N LEU A 355 -10.16 -16.80 -6.32
CA LEU A 355 -9.53 -15.49 -6.44
C LEU A 355 -9.46 -14.83 -5.06
N ARG A 356 -8.30 -14.30 -4.68
CA ARG A 356 -8.10 -13.57 -3.41
C ARG A 356 -7.18 -12.35 -3.62
N PRO A 357 -7.42 -11.21 -2.98
CA PRO A 357 -6.51 -10.06 -3.06
C PRO A 357 -5.15 -10.35 -2.40
N LEU A 358 -4.07 -9.90 -3.05
CA LEU A 358 -2.74 -9.70 -2.48
C LEU A 358 -2.53 -8.20 -2.22
N MET A 359 -3.43 -7.61 -1.45
CA MET A 359 -3.46 -6.19 -1.10
C MET A 359 -3.82 -6.07 0.38
N VAL A 360 -3.35 -5.00 1.04
CA VAL A 360 -3.61 -4.79 2.47
C VAL A 360 -5.10 -4.68 2.76
N VAL A 361 -5.82 -3.97 1.89
CA VAL A 361 -7.26 -3.80 1.96
C VAL A 361 -7.94 -4.50 0.78
N ALA A 362 -9.14 -5.02 1.00
CA ALA A 362 -10.04 -5.39 -0.11
C ALA A 362 -10.86 -4.16 -0.54
N GLY A 363 -10.21 -3.25 -1.25
CA GLY A 363 -10.81 -2.01 -1.76
C GLY A 363 -11.45 -2.17 -3.15
N ASP A 364 -11.36 -1.12 -3.96
CA ASP A 364 -12.02 -1.05 -5.26
C ASP A 364 -11.60 -2.18 -6.21
N HIS A 365 -10.29 -2.36 -6.43
CA HIS A 365 -9.74 -3.44 -7.25
C HIS A 365 -10.23 -4.83 -6.83
N ALA A 366 -10.34 -5.10 -5.52
CA ALA A 366 -10.82 -6.39 -5.05
C ALA A 366 -12.32 -6.61 -5.33
N ASN A 367 -13.11 -5.55 -5.35
CA ASN A 367 -14.56 -5.63 -5.53
C ASN A 367 -15.00 -5.48 -6.99
N ASN A 368 -14.23 -4.76 -7.82
CA ASN A 368 -14.54 -4.53 -9.24
C ASN A 368 -13.66 -5.39 -10.14
N ASP A 369 -12.35 -5.12 -10.16
CA ASP A 369 -11.44 -5.77 -11.10
C ASP A 369 -11.33 -7.26 -10.82
N MET A 370 -11.32 -7.68 -9.55
CA MET A 370 -11.24 -9.10 -9.23
C MET A 370 -12.60 -9.80 -9.30
N ALA A 371 -13.61 -9.23 -8.63
CA ALA A 371 -14.85 -9.92 -8.26
C ALA A 371 -16.13 -9.25 -8.79
N GLY A 372 -15.97 -8.21 -9.60
CA GLY A 372 -17.08 -7.49 -10.22
C GLY A 372 -17.89 -8.36 -11.18
N ASP A 373 -18.97 -7.78 -11.70
CA ASP A 373 -19.82 -8.44 -12.70
C ASP A 373 -19.53 -7.93 -14.13
N ASP A 374 -18.66 -6.94 -14.29
CA ASP A 374 -18.21 -6.43 -15.59
C ASP A 374 -17.39 -7.49 -16.35
N GLU A 375 -17.43 -7.44 -17.68
CA GLU A 375 -16.77 -8.41 -18.56
C GLU A 375 -15.24 -8.44 -18.36
N ASP A 376 -14.66 -7.29 -18.02
CA ASP A 376 -13.23 -7.12 -17.79
C ASP A 376 -12.79 -7.53 -16.38
N SER A 377 -13.72 -7.85 -15.46
CA SER A 377 -13.34 -8.40 -14.17
C SER A 377 -12.70 -9.79 -14.30
N TRP A 378 -11.74 -10.11 -13.44
CA TRP A 378 -11.02 -11.39 -13.43
C TRP A 378 -12.00 -12.54 -13.28
N LYS A 379 -12.96 -12.43 -12.36
CA LYS A 379 -14.04 -13.42 -12.22
C LYS A 379 -14.74 -13.68 -13.55
N SER A 380 -15.19 -12.64 -14.26
CA SER A 380 -15.83 -12.76 -15.57
C SER A 380 -14.91 -13.38 -16.62
N GLN A 381 -13.63 -12.97 -16.68
CA GLN A 381 -12.65 -13.53 -17.62
C GLN A 381 -12.37 -15.02 -17.35
N PHE A 382 -12.21 -15.42 -16.08
CA PHE A 382 -12.03 -16.82 -15.68
C PHE A 382 -13.26 -17.66 -16.06
N GLU A 383 -14.47 -17.16 -15.80
CA GLU A 383 -15.73 -17.83 -16.19
C GLU A 383 -15.88 -17.94 -17.72
N ALA A 384 -15.60 -16.85 -18.45
CA ALA A 384 -15.70 -16.79 -19.90
C ALA A 384 -14.70 -17.72 -20.62
N SER A 385 -13.57 -18.04 -19.98
CA SER A 385 -12.59 -19.02 -20.50
C SER A 385 -13.21 -20.41 -20.75
N GLY A 386 -14.27 -20.77 -20.03
CA GLY A 386 -14.90 -22.09 -20.05
C GLY A 386 -13.97 -23.23 -19.61
N ALA A 387 -12.83 -22.92 -18.98
CA ALA A 387 -11.80 -23.88 -18.60
C ALA A 387 -12.01 -24.49 -17.21
N PHE A 388 -12.79 -23.81 -16.36
CA PHE A 388 -12.97 -24.09 -14.93
C PHE A 388 -14.41 -24.52 -14.62
N ASP A 389 -14.54 -25.45 -13.66
CA ASP A 389 -15.80 -25.95 -13.13
C ASP A 389 -16.42 -24.98 -12.10
N SER A 390 -15.59 -24.21 -11.39
CA SER A 390 -16.01 -23.13 -10.47
C SER A 390 -14.96 -22.03 -10.36
N VAL A 391 -15.44 -20.80 -10.15
CA VAL A 391 -14.64 -19.61 -9.85
C VAL A 391 -15.29 -18.95 -8.63
N ASP A 392 -14.57 -18.95 -7.50
CA ASP A 392 -15.02 -18.37 -6.24
C ASP A 392 -14.14 -17.17 -5.89
N CYS A 393 -14.68 -16.16 -5.20
CA CYS A 393 -13.94 -14.98 -4.78
C CYS A 393 -13.91 -14.86 -3.25
N GLN A 394 -12.74 -14.56 -2.69
CA GLN A 394 -12.53 -14.25 -1.28
C GLN A 394 -12.16 -12.77 -1.16
N ILE A 395 -13.15 -11.90 -0.96
CA ILE A 395 -12.96 -10.43 -0.92
C ILE A 395 -12.57 -10.00 0.50
N GLU A 396 -11.30 -10.25 0.84
CA GLU A 396 -10.74 -9.95 2.16
C GLU A 396 -9.28 -9.49 2.01
N GLY A 397 -8.94 -8.35 2.62
CA GLY A 397 -7.58 -7.81 2.60
C GLY A 397 -6.60 -8.63 3.45
N LEU A 398 -5.30 -8.41 3.23
CA LEU A 398 -4.25 -8.98 4.07
C LEU A 398 -4.24 -8.40 5.49
N GLY A 399 -4.71 -7.16 5.67
CA GLY A 399 -4.67 -6.46 6.95
C GLY A 399 -5.48 -7.11 8.07
N ARG A 400 -6.50 -7.92 7.74
CA ARG A 400 -7.28 -8.69 8.73
C ARG A 400 -6.71 -10.08 9.02
N VAL A 401 -5.62 -10.47 8.37
CA VAL A 401 -5.00 -11.79 8.59
C VAL A 401 -4.11 -11.67 9.82
N ALA A 402 -4.47 -12.35 10.90
CA ALA A 402 -3.76 -12.21 12.18
C ALA A 402 -2.23 -12.42 12.08
N ALA A 403 -1.76 -13.33 11.22
CA ALA A 403 -0.33 -13.54 11.00
C ALA A 403 0.37 -12.38 10.27
N VAL A 404 -0.38 -11.59 9.48
CA VAL A 404 0.10 -10.35 8.86
C VAL A 404 0.08 -9.21 9.87
N GLU A 405 -0.95 -9.11 10.72
CA GLU A 405 -0.95 -8.18 11.85
C GLU A 405 0.26 -8.41 12.77
N ASP A 406 0.56 -9.67 13.10
CA ASP A 406 1.73 -10.05 13.89
C ASP A 406 3.06 -9.65 13.21
N LEU A 407 3.12 -9.67 11.87
CA LEU A 407 4.28 -9.24 11.10
C LEU A 407 4.51 -7.74 11.24
N TYR A 408 3.47 -6.92 11.07
CA TYR A 408 3.55 -5.47 11.31
C TYR A 408 3.92 -5.14 12.76
N VAL A 409 3.38 -5.89 13.73
CA VAL A 409 3.79 -5.76 15.13
C VAL A 409 5.28 -6.03 15.29
N ALA A 410 5.84 -7.04 14.62
CA ALA A 410 7.26 -7.35 14.68
C ALA A 410 8.12 -6.24 14.03
N HIS A 411 7.76 -5.76 12.84
CA HIS A 411 8.46 -4.66 12.16
C HIS A 411 8.46 -3.38 13.00
N THR A 412 7.31 -3.02 13.59
CA THR A 412 7.21 -1.89 14.52
C THR A 412 8.11 -2.09 15.75
N LYS A 413 8.22 -3.32 16.25
CA LYS A 413 9.11 -3.63 17.39
C LYS A 413 10.56 -3.27 17.08
N ASP A 414 11.01 -3.64 15.89
CA ASP A 414 12.39 -3.42 15.46
C ASP A 414 12.66 -1.92 15.25
N ALA A 415 11.68 -1.18 14.73
CA ALA A 415 11.74 0.27 14.63
C ALA A 415 11.80 0.96 16.01
N ILE A 416 10.95 0.56 16.97
CA ILE A 416 10.97 1.08 18.35
C ILE A 416 12.32 0.79 19.01
N ASP A 417 12.82 -0.44 18.91
CA ASP A 417 14.10 -0.84 19.51
C ASP A 417 15.28 -0.04 18.91
N SER A 418 15.20 0.30 17.62
CA SER A 418 16.24 1.10 16.95
C SER A 418 16.43 2.49 17.58
N LEU A 419 15.37 3.10 18.11
CA LEU A 419 15.43 4.39 18.80
C LEU A 419 16.25 4.30 20.10
N GLY A 420 16.10 3.20 20.85
CA GLY A 420 16.84 2.99 22.11
C GLY A 420 18.33 2.70 21.92
N THR A 421 18.72 2.13 20.78
CA THR A 421 20.14 1.89 20.46
C THR A 421 20.93 3.16 20.12
N ALA A 422 20.25 4.24 19.73
CA ALA A 422 20.87 5.53 19.45
C ALA A 422 21.33 6.25 20.73
N ASP A 423 20.58 6.11 21.84
CA ASP A 423 20.91 6.69 23.14
C ASP A 423 22.07 5.94 23.82
N ASP A 424 22.11 4.60 23.74
CA ASP A 424 23.19 3.78 24.32
C ASP A 424 24.54 3.98 23.60
N ALA A 425 24.52 4.38 22.32
CA ALA A 425 25.75 4.70 21.58
C ALA A 425 26.34 6.07 21.98
N ALA A 426 25.52 6.99 22.51
CA ALA A 426 25.97 8.31 22.96
C ALA A 426 26.62 8.25 24.37
N GLU A 427 26.20 7.34 25.25
CA GLU A 427 26.80 7.20 26.60
C GLU A 427 28.19 6.53 26.62
N VAL A 428 28.64 5.86 25.53
CA VAL A 428 29.93 5.13 25.52
C VAL A 428 31.14 5.99 25.11
N THR A 429 30.98 7.29 24.85
CA THR A 429 32.09 8.15 24.38
C THR A 429 32.65 9.16 25.39
N ASP A 430 32.13 9.26 26.62
CA ASP A 430 32.59 10.25 27.61
C ASP A 430 33.20 9.63 28.88
N ASP A 431 34.15 8.69 28.73
CA ASP A 431 34.98 8.26 29.87
C ASP A 431 36.35 7.69 29.47
N THR A 432 37.15 8.44 28.70
CA THR A 432 38.63 8.34 28.77
C THR A 432 39.33 9.49 28.05
N GLU A 433 39.66 10.57 28.78
CA GLU A 433 40.92 11.32 28.60
C GLU A 433 41.06 12.44 29.64
N GLU A 434 41.61 12.12 30.82
CA GLU A 434 42.28 13.12 31.67
C GLU A 434 43.39 12.41 32.48
N ALA A 435 44.58 12.31 31.89
CA ALA A 435 45.82 12.21 32.64
C ALA A 435 46.91 12.99 31.90
N SER A 436 47.04 14.24 32.31
CA SER A 436 48.03 15.21 31.85
C SER A 436 49.47 14.72 32.01
N ASP A 437 50.20 14.95 30.93
CA ASP A 437 51.64 14.83 30.78
C ASP A 437 52.33 16.00 31.50
N ASP A 438 53.21 15.73 32.47
CA ASP A 438 54.18 16.73 32.96
C ASP A 438 55.59 16.13 32.98
N ALA A 439 56.47 16.84 32.30
CA ALA A 439 57.80 16.41 31.92
C ALA A 439 58.83 16.70 33.02
N ALA A 440 59.73 15.75 33.28
CA ALA A 440 61.08 16.08 33.75
C ALA A 440 62.09 14.96 33.41
N ALA A 441 63.20 15.42 32.85
CA ALA A 441 64.36 14.65 32.40
C ALA A 441 65.05 13.84 33.52
N GLU A 442 65.68 12.72 33.17
CA GLU A 442 67.14 12.57 33.17
C GLU A 442 67.58 11.25 32.47
N GLU A 443 68.71 11.33 31.78
CA GLU A 443 69.45 10.18 31.24
C GLU A 443 69.84 9.19 32.34
N THR A 444 69.83 7.89 32.04
CA THR A 444 71.06 7.07 32.07
C THR A 444 70.81 5.63 31.58
N THR A 445 71.81 5.17 30.84
CA THR A 445 72.19 3.82 30.41
C THR A 445 71.87 2.70 31.42
N ASP A 446 71.47 1.50 30.99
CA ASP A 446 72.38 0.42 30.56
C ASP A 446 71.65 -0.94 30.48
N ASP A 447 72.09 -1.71 29.48
CA ASP A 447 72.22 -3.17 29.35
C ASP A 447 71.12 -4.22 29.62
N ALA A 448 71.13 -5.16 28.66
CA ALA A 448 71.06 -6.61 28.82
C ALA A 448 69.74 -7.33 29.16
N ALA A 449 69.20 -7.93 28.08
CA ALA A 449 69.19 -9.39 27.85
C ALA A 449 68.06 -10.28 28.39
N ASP A 450 67.80 -11.29 27.54
CA ASP A 450 67.22 -12.62 27.78
C ASP A 450 65.70 -12.69 28.05
N THR A 451 64.88 -13.10 27.08
CA THR A 451 64.71 -14.42 26.42
C THR A 451 63.53 -15.19 27.01
N THR A 452 62.88 -15.95 26.12
CA THR A 452 62.15 -17.22 26.37
C THR A 452 60.86 -17.10 27.17
N GLU A 453 59.76 -17.80 26.86
CA GLU A 453 59.40 -18.80 25.86
C GLU A 453 57.87 -18.99 26.01
N GLU A 454 57.25 -19.60 24.99
CA GLU A 454 56.17 -20.60 25.05
C GLU A 454 55.14 -20.61 26.20
N ALA A 455 53.91 -21.10 26.06
CA ALA A 455 53.02 -21.57 25.00
C ALA A 455 51.86 -22.24 25.75
N ALA A 456 50.77 -22.50 25.02
CA ALA A 456 49.66 -23.42 25.39
C ALA A 456 48.77 -22.91 26.55
N GLU A 457 47.45 -22.90 26.46
CA GLU A 457 46.45 -23.59 25.63
C GLU A 457 45.27 -22.65 25.40
#